data_AF-A0A920R9N0-F1
#
_entry.id   AF-A0A920R9N0-F1
#
_cell.length_a   1.000
_cell.length_b   1.000
_cell.length_c   1.000
_cell.angle_alpha   90.00
_cell.angle_beta   90.00
_cell.angle_gamma   90.00
#
_symmetry.space_group_name_H-M   'P 1'
#
loop_
_entity.id
_entity.type
_entity.pdbx_description
1 polymer ?
#
loop_
_entity_poly.entity_id
_entity_poly.type
_entity_poly.pdbx_seq_one_letter_code
_entity_poly.pdbx_strand_id
1 'polypeptide(L)'
;MEPKFGSMGKPAPGIHLAIIDDAGKEVSTNTEGDIAVKLVPEKPQGLFKEYKNDAERTADTRRGDWYITGDRAYADDEGYFWFVSRADDVILSAGYRIGPFEVESALIEHTAVAESAVVSSPDDTRGEVVKAFIVLGARL
;
A
#
# COMPACT_ATOMS: atom_id res chain seq x y z
N MET A 1 9.82 -0.48 -22.31
CA MET A 1 9.95 -0.96 -20.92
C MET A 1 9.70 -2.45 -20.96
N GLU A 2 10.63 -3.28 -20.47
CA GLU A 2 10.34 -4.71 -20.33
C GLU A 2 9.44 -4.93 -19.10
N PRO A 3 8.36 -5.72 -19.20
CA PRO A 3 7.49 -5.99 -18.07
C PRO A 3 8.15 -6.93 -17.05
N LYS A 4 8.06 -6.57 -15.76
CA LYS A 4 8.42 -7.45 -14.62
C LYS A 4 7.14 -7.94 -13.94
N PHE A 5 6.90 -9.26 -13.96
CA PHE A 5 5.71 -9.84 -13.34
C PHE A 5 5.67 -9.54 -11.84
N GLY A 6 4.54 -9.02 -11.36
CA GLY A 6 4.35 -8.60 -9.97
C GLY A 6 4.67 -7.13 -9.68
N SER A 7 5.42 -6.43 -10.56
CA SER A 7 5.64 -5.00 -10.39
C SER A 7 4.55 -4.17 -11.07
N MET A 8 4.29 -2.98 -10.53
CA MET A 8 3.38 -1.98 -11.10
C MET A 8 3.99 -1.20 -12.27
N GLY A 9 5.27 -1.42 -12.59
CA GLY A 9 5.99 -0.65 -13.60
C GLY A 9 6.72 0.55 -13.00
N LYS A 10 6.94 1.58 -13.83
CA LYS A 10 7.64 2.82 -13.46
C LYS A 10 6.68 4.02 -13.48
N PRO A 11 7.05 5.15 -12.85
CA PRO A 11 6.20 6.34 -12.81
C PRO A 11 5.84 6.85 -14.20
N ALA A 12 4.63 7.40 -14.33
CA ALA A 12 4.19 8.06 -15.56
C ALA A 12 5.05 9.30 -15.86
N PRO A 13 5.29 9.63 -17.14
CA PRO A 13 6.04 10.82 -17.51
C PRO A 13 5.46 12.09 -16.88
N GLY A 14 6.33 12.92 -16.30
CA GLY A 14 5.94 14.17 -15.63
C GLY A 14 5.41 14.00 -14.20
N ILE A 15 5.31 12.76 -13.69
CA ILE A 15 4.97 12.49 -12.29
C ILE A 15 6.24 12.08 -11.53
N HIS A 16 6.65 12.89 -10.57
CA HIS A 16 7.68 12.50 -9.61
C HIS A 16 7.03 11.65 -8.51
N LEU A 17 7.13 10.33 -8.66
CA LEU A 17 6.67 9.35 -7.70
C LEU A 17 7.88 8.78 -6.95
N ALA A 18 7.81 8.70 -5.63
CA ALA A 18 8.89 8.16 -4.79
C ALA A 18 8.33 7.28 -3.67
N ILE A 19 9.20 6.48 -3.07
CA ILE A 19 8.95 5.82 -1.79
C ILE A 19 9.56 6.69 -0.70
N ILE A 20 8.76 7.05 0.31
CA ILE A 20 9.22 7.93 1.39
C ILE A 20 8.98 7.30 2.78
N ASP A 21 9.78 7.74 3.75
CA ASP A 21 9.61 7.41 5.17
C ASP A 21 8.60 8.33 5.88
N ASP A 22 8.36 8.06 7.16
CA ASP A 22 7.46 8.83 8.03
C ASP A 22 7.90 10.30 8.21
N ALA A 23 9.16 10.62 7.96
CA ALA A 23 9.69 11.98 8.00
C ALA A 23 9.53 12.72 6.66
N GLY A 24 9.01 12.04 5.63
CA GLY A 24 8.80 12.59 4.29
C GLY A 24 10.08 12.61 3.44
N LYS A 25 11.08 11.81 3.80
CA LYS A 25 12.34 11.67 3.07
C LYS A 25 12.28 10.46 2.16
N GLU A 26 12.80 10.60 0.94
CA GLU A 26 12.96 9.45 0.04
C GLU A 26 13.88 8.40 0.66
N VAL A 27 13.47 7.14 0.57
CA VAL A 27 14.24 5.99 1.07
C VAL A 27 15.11 5.38 -0.02
N SER A 28 16.07 4.53 0.37
CA SER A 28 16.88 3.75 -0.58
C SER A 28 16.04 2.76 -1.37
N THR A 29 16.59 2.28 -2.49
CA THR A 29 16.00 1.17 -3.26
C THR A 29 15.83 -0.07 -2.38
N ASN A 30 14.86 -0.90 -2.73
CA ASN A 30 14.46 -2.10 -2.00
C ASN A 30 14.08 -1.86 -0.52
N THR A 31 13.76 -0.61 -0.16
CA THR A 31 13.27 -0.23 1.17
C THR A 31 11.78 0.08 1.09
N GLU A 32 10.99 -0.51 1.98
CA GLU A 32 9.56 -0.28 2.05
C GLU A 32 9.24 1.09 2.66
N GLY A 33 8.25 1.78 2.09
CA GLY A 33 7.74 3.06 2.58
C GLY A 33 6.42 3.41 1.90
N ASP A 34 5.98 4.66 2.07
CA ASP A 34 4.75 5.15 1.45
C ASP A 34 5.01 5.58 0.01
N ILE A 35 4.13 5.19 -0.92
CA ILE A 35 4.13 5.74 -2.28
C ILE A 35 3.61 7.17 -2.21
N ALA A 36 4.42 8.10 -2.71
CA ALA A 36 4.12 9.52 -2.64
C ALA A 36 4.40 10.27 -3.95
N VAL A 37 3.55 11.26 -4.23
CA VAL A 37 3.66 12.13 -5.40
C VAL A 37 4.17 13.49 -4.96
N LYS A 38 5.25 13.99 -5.58
CA LYS A 38 5.79 15.31 -5.25
C LYS A 38 4.83 16.42 -5.69
N LEU A 39 4.59 17.39 -4.82
CA LEU A 39 3.69 18.53 -5.06
C LEU A 39 4.42 19.87 -5.26
N VAL A 40 5.70 19.93 -4.88
CA VAL A 40 6.54 21.15 -4.88
C VAL A 40 7.80 20.87 -5.71
N PRO A 41 8.23 21.79 -6.60
CA PRO A 41 7.73 23.16 -6.77
C PRO A 41 6.42 23.28 -7.55
N GLU A 42 6.08 22.30 -8.39
CA GLU A 42 4.89 22.32 -9.22
C GLU A 42 4.04 21.07 -8.98
N LYS A 43 2.72 21.26 -8.82
CA LYS A 43 1.77 20.17 -8.64
C LYS A 43 1.58 19.46 -10.00
N PRO A 44 1.71 18.12 -10.06
CA PRO A 44 1.58 17.40 -11.32
C PRO A 44 0.18 17.48 -11.90
N GLN A 45 0.12 17.53 -13.23
CA GLN A 45 -1.14 17.45 -13.97
C GLN A 45 -1.76 16.06 -13.79
N GLY A 46 -3.08 16.02 -13.61
CA GLY A 46 -3.84 14.78 -13.42
C GLY A 46 -4.10 14.41 -11.95
N LEU A 47 -3.36 14.98 -10.99
CA LEU A 47 -3.70 14.79 -9.57
C LEU A 47 -4.97 15.59 -9.24
N PHE A 48 -5.94 14.93 -8.60
CA PHE A 48 -7.20 15.56 -8.18
C PHE A 48 -6.96 16.80 -7.31
N LYS A 49 -7.95 17.70 -7.25
CA LYS A 49 -7.81 18.98 -6.58
C LYS A 49 -7.81 18.83 -5.04
N GLU A 50 -8.89 18.27 -4.51
CA GLU A 50 -9.20 18.15 -3.09
C GLU A 50 -10.39 17.20 -2.89
N TYR A 51 -10.60 16.71 -1.67
CA TYR A 51 -11.84 16.04 -1.30
C TYR A 51 -12.95 17.08 -1.13
N LYS A 52 -14.07 16.86 -1.82
CA LYS A 52 -15.19 17.80 -1.83
C LYS A 52 -15.79 17.93 -0.43
N ASN A 53 -15.86 19.16 0.08
CA ASN A 53 -16.38 19.50 1.41
C ASN A 53 -15.62 18.84 2.58
N ASP A 54 -14.37 18.43 2.36
CA ASP A 54 -13.57 17.74 3.39
C ASP A 54 -12.11 18.24 3.34
N ALA A 55 -11.91 19.41 3.93
CA ALA A 55 -10.60 20.07 3.96
C ALA A 55 -9.61 19.33 4.88
N GLU A 56 -10.09 18.72 5.97
CA GLU A 56 -9.28 17.93 6.90
C GLU A 56 -8.70 16.71 6.18
N ARG A 57 -9.54 15.91 5.54
CA ARG A 57 -9.06 14.75 4.77
C ARG A 57 -8.11 15.14 3.64
N THR A 58 -8.31 16.31 3.04
CA THR A 58 -7.37 16.83 2.02
C THR A 58 -6.01 17.17 2.64
N ALA A 59 -6.00 17.77 3.82
CA ALA A 59 -4.77 18.07 4.54
C ALA A 59 -4.06 16.80 5.01
N ASP A 60 -4.80 15.79 5.47
CA ASP A 60 -4.26 14.51 5.96
C ASP A 60 -3.50 13.71 4.89
N THR A 61 -3.78 13.95 3.60
CA THR A 61 -3.01 13.34 2.51
C THR A 61 -1.65 13.98 2.27
N ARG A 62 -1.23 14.98 3.06
CA ARG A 62 0.05 15.67 2.86
C ARG A 62 1.09 15.31 3.91
N ARG A 63 2.31 15.07 3.45
CA ARG A 63 3.51 14.99 4.29
C ARG A 63 4.58 15.92 3.71
N GLY A 64 4.67 17.13 4.23
CA GLY A 64 5.52 18.19 3.66
C GLY A 64 5.15 18.49 2.20
N ASP A 65 6.11 18.29 1.31
CA ASP A 65 5.95 18.52 -0.14
C ASP A 65 5.25 17.38 -0.89
N TRP A 66 4.81 16.34 -0.19
CA TRP A 66 4.32 15.11 -0.79
C TRP A 66 2.81 14.94 -0.62
N TYR A 67 2.16 14.39 -1.64
CA TYR A 67 0.85 13.75 -1.52
C TYR A 67 1.05 12.26 -1.25
N ILE A 68 0.47 11.75 -0.18
CA ILE A 68 0.51 10.36 0.24
C ILE A 68 -0.67 9.63 -0.38
N THR A 69 -0.38 8.57 -1.13
CA THR A 69 -1.40 7.79 -1.85
C THR A 69 -2.23 6.90 -0.93
N GLY A 70 -1.68 6.52 0.22
CA GLY A 70 -2.22 5.50 1.11
C GLY A 70 -1.71 4.09 0.80
N ASP A 71 -0.85 3.92 -0.20
CA ASP A 71 -0.24 2.64 -0.58
C ASP A 71 1.21 2.54 -0.07
N ARG A 72 1.61 1.35 0.36
CA ARG A 72 2.98 0.99 0.71
C ARG A 72 3.61 0.14 -0.37
N ALA A 73 4.87 0.43 -0.68
CA ALA A 73 5.65 -0.28 -1.69
C ALA A 73 7.15 -0.13 -1.44
N TYR A 74 7.94 -0.84 -2.23
CA TYR A 74 9.35 -0.52 -2.46
C TYR A 74 9.61 -0.30 -3.95
N ALA A 75 10.69 0.42 -4.27
CA ALA A 75 11.19 0.57 -5.62
C ALA A 75 12.51 -0.19 -5.76
N ASP A 76 12.65 -1.02 -6.80
CA ASP A 76 13.90 -1.74 -7.06
C ASP A 76 14.98 -0.84 -7.67
N ASP A 77 16.19 -1.39 -7.85
CA ASP A 77 17.35 -0.66 -8.39
C ASP A 77 17.16 -0.21 -9.85
N GLU A 78 16.16 -0.76 -10.55
CA GLU A 78 15.79 -0.36 -11.90
C GLU A 78 14.63 0.65 -11.91
N GLY A 79 14.10 1.02 -10.75
CA GLY A 79 13.01 1.97 -10.57
C GLY A 79 11.61 1.38 -10.82
N TYR A 80 11.45 0.05 -10.79
CA TYR A 80 10.14 -0.58 -10.79
C TYR A 80 9.55 -0.60 -9.38
N PHE A 81 8.26 -0.28 -9.28
CA PHE A 81 7.52 -0.23 -8.02
C PHE A 81 6.83 -1.57 -7.74
N TRP A 82 6.94 -2.05 -6.52
CA TRP A 82 6.39 -3.32 -6.06
C TRP A 82 5.44 -3.06 -4.89
N PHE A 83 4.14 -3.26 -5.13
CA PHE A 83 3.11 -3.05 -4.12
C PHE A 83 3.27 -4.02 -2.95
N VAL A 84 3.08 -3.53 -1.73
CA VAL A 84 3.14 -4.32 -0.50
C VAL A 84 1.76 -4.38 0.15
N SER A 85 1.18 -3.23 0.49
CA SER A 85 -0.13 -3.19 1.14
C SER A 85 -0.74 -1.79 1.08
N ARG A 86 -2.00 -1.70 1.51
CA ARG A 86 -2.58 -0.44 1.95
C ARG A 86 -2.04 -0.06 3.33
N ALA A 87 -1.81 1.23 3.54
CA ALA A 87 -1.30 1.75 4.81
C ALA A 87 -2.38 1.75 5.90
N ASP A 88 -3.65 1.91 5.52
CA ASP A 88 -4.81 1.93 6.42
C ASP A 88 -5.40 0.55 6.73
N ASP A 89 -5.03 -0.48 5.97
CA ASP A 89 -5.52 -1.86 6.19
C ASP A 89 -4.58 -2.69 7.09
N VAL A 90 -3.60 -2.08 7.76
CA VAL A 90 -2.67 -2.77 8.67
C VAL A 90 -3.41 -3.30 9.88
N ILE A 91 -3.36 -4.62 10.09
CA ILE A 91 -3.93 -5.28 11.27
C ILE A 91 -2.93 -5.20 12.42
N LEU A 92 -3.36 -4.67 13.57
CA LEU A 92 -2.54 -4.55 14.78
C LEU A 92 -2.88 -5.66 15.77
N SER A 93 -2.16 -6.77 15.73
CA SER A 93 -2.40 -7.90 16.64
C SER A 93 -1.29 -8.01 17.68
N ALA A 94 -1.60 -7.72 18.94
CA ALA A 94 -0.65 -7.80 20.06
C ALA A 94 0.68 -7.06 19.81
N GLY A 95 0.64 -5.92 19.10
CA GLY A 95 1.81 -5.10 18.76
C GLY A 95 2.50 -5.46 17.43
N TYR A 96 2.07 -6.53 16.75
CA TYR A 96 2.53 -6.86 15.41
C TYR A 96 1.72 -6.10 14.35
N ARG A 97 2.41 -5.53 13.36
CA ARG A 97 1.81 -4.92 12.17
C ARG A 97 1.73 -5.98 11.08
N ILE A 98 0.53 -6.37 10.69
CA ILE A 98 0.31 -7.44 9.73
C ILE A 98 -0.41 -6.86 8.50
N GLY A 99 0.21 -6.99 7.33
CA GLY A 99 -0.41 -6.64 6.07
C GLY A 99 -1.40 -7.74 5.64
N PRO A 100 -2.67 -7.42 5.34
CA PRO A 100 -3.64 -8.41 4.87
C PRO A 100 -3.16 -9.16 3.63
N PHE A 101 -2.53 -8.43 2.70
CA PHE A 101 -2.05 -8.98 1.42
C PHE A 101 -1.02 -10.11 1.59
N GLU A 102 -0.13 -10.03 2.58
CA GLU A 102 0.84 -11.10 2.86
C GLU A 102 0.13 -12.39 3.28
N VAL A 103 -0.93 -12.27 4.08
CA VAL A 103 -1.74 -13.41 4.53
C VAL A 103 -2.60 -13.95 3.39
N GLU A 104 -3.20 -13.09 2.57
CA GLU A 104 -3.97 -13.48 1.38
C GLU A 104 -3.09 -14.22 0.36
N SER A 105 -1.87 -13.72 0.12
CA SER A 105 -0.89 -14.34 -0.77
C SER A 105 -0.45 -15.71 -0.26
N ALA A 106 -0.29 -15.89 1.05
CA ALA A 106 0.00 -17.21 1.62
C ALA A 106 -1.22 -18.17 1.53
N LEU A 107 -2.44 -17.65 1.70
CA LEU A 107 -3.66 -18.46 1.63
C LEU A 107 -3.93 -18.98 0.22
N ILE A 108 -3.70 -18.16 -0.82
CA ILE A 108 -4.01 -18.52 -2.21
C ILE A 108 -3.10 -19.64 -2.76
N GLU A 109 -1.95 -19.91 -2.12
CA GLU A 109 -1.10 -21.04 -2.46
C GLU A 109 -1.74 -22.40 -2.11
N HIS A 110 -2.72 -22.42 -1.20
CA HIS A 110 -3.40 -23.64 -0.79
C HIS A 110 -4.55 -23.98 -1.75
N THR A 111 -4.56 -25.20 -2.31
CA THR A 111 -5.51 -25.63 -3.35
C THR A 111 -7.00 -25.57 -2.96
N ALA A 112 -7.30 -25.60 -1.66
CA ALA A 112 -8.67 -25.43 -1.16
C ALA A 112 -9.16 -23.97 -1.13
N VAL A 113 -8.33 -22.98 -1.44
CA VAL A 113 -8.67 -21.56 -1.45
C VAL A 113 -8.81 -21.10 -2.91
N ALA A 114 -10.03 -20.71 -3.30
CA ALA A 114 -10.27 -20.08 -4.60
C ALA A 114 -9.95 -18.58 -4.54
N GLU A 115 -10.40 -17.92 -3.49
CA GLU A 115 -10.21 -16.50 -3.21
C GLU A 115 -10.17 -16.28 -1.70
N SER A 116 -9.49 -15.21 -1.25
CA SER A 116 -9.46 -14.83 0.16
C SER A 116 -9.49 -13.33 0.33
N ALA A 117 -10.11 -12.87 1.41
CA ALA A 117 -9.99 -11.51 1.92
C ALA A 117 -9.64 -11.55 3.41
N VAL A 118 -8.60 -10.83 3.81
CA VAL A 118 -8.10 -10.78 5.18
C VAL A 118 -8.39 -9.41 5.78
N VAL A 119 -8.93 -9.39 6.99
CA VAL A 119 -9.32 -8.17 7.71
C VAL A 119 -8.99 -8.30 9.20
N SER A 120 -8.99 -7.17 9.91
CA SER A 120 -8.95 -7.19 11.37
C SER A 120 -10.27 -7.69 11.96
N SER A 121 -10.19 -8.34 13.12
CA SER A 121 -11.33 -8.72 13.94
C SER A 121 -11.01 -8.40 15.40
N PRO A 122 -11.93 -7.79 16.17
CA PRO A 122 -11.68 -7.44 17.56
C PRO A 122 -11.38 -8.68 18.42
N ASP A 123 -10.47 -8.53 19.38
CA ASP A 123 -10.08 -9.56 20.36
C ASP A 123 -9.78 -8.93 21.73
N ASP A 124 -10.32 -9.54 22.79
CA ASP A 124 -10.25 -9.00 24.16
C ASP A 124 -8.83 -8.91 24.72
N THR A 125 -7.88 -9.69 24.20
CA THR A 125 -6.51 -9.78 24.72
C THR A 125 -5.48 -9.14 23.80
N ARG A 126 -5.73 -9.15 22.49
CA ARG A 126 -4.77 -8.72 21.47
C ARG A 126 -5.14 -7.39 20.81
N GLY A 127 -6.28 -6.80 21.19
CA GLY A 127 -6.90 -5.67 20.49
C GLY A 127 -7.58 -6.16 19.22
N GLU A 128 -6.79 -6.64 18.27
CA GLU A 128 -7.27 -7.26 17.03
C GLU A 128 -6.56 -8.60 16.73
N VAL A 129 -7.21 -9.45 15.94
CA VAL A 129 -6.67 -10.67 15.35
C VAL A 129 -6.93 -10.70 13.86
N VAL A 130 -6.09 -11.45 13.13
CA VAL A 130 -6.25 -11.67 11.70
C VAL A 130 -7.45 -12.58 11.45
N LYS A 131 -8.38 -12.14 10.59
CA LYS A 131 -9.53 -12.93 10.16
C LYS A 131 -9.54 -13.06 8.64
N ALA A 132 -9.62 -14.29 8.15
CA ALA A 132 -9.74 -14.58 6.72
C ALA A 132 -11.17 -15.00 6.38
N PHE A 133 -11.75 -14.39 5.36
CA PHE A 133 -12.90 -14.90 4.63
C PHE A 133 -12.39 -15.67 3.42
N ILE A 134 -12.84 -16.91 3.26
CA ILE A 134 -12.33 -17.82 2.24
C ILE A 134 -13.48 -18.28 1.35
N VAL A 135 -13.30 -18.14 0.04
CA VAL A 135 -14.08 -18.87 -0.95
C VAL A 135 -13.36 -20.18 -1.21
N LEU A 136 -14.03 -21.31 -0.99
CA LEU A 136 -13.42 -22.62 -1.18
C LEU A 136 -13.24 -22.93 -2.67
N GLY A 137 -12.07 -23.48 -3.01
CA GLY A 137 -11.81 -24.11 -4.30
C GLY A 137 -12.81 -25.23 -4.59
N ALA A 138 -13.19 -25.40 -5.86
CA ALA A 138 -13.97 -26.55 -6.27
C ALA A 138 -13.22 -27.83 -5.87
N ARG A 139 -13.90 -28.75 -5.17
CA ARG A 139 -13.34 -30.08 -4.92
C ARG A 139 -13.01 -30.74 -6.26
N LEU A 140 -11.74 -31.08 -6.46
CA LEU A 140 -11.34 -32.10 -7.44
C LEU A 140 -11.96 -33.44 -7.05
#